data_AF-A0A1H5MCJ7-F1
#
_entry.id   AF-A0A1H5MCJ7-F1
#
_cell.length_a   1.000
_cell.length_b   1.000
_cell.length_c   1.000
_cell.angle_alpha   90.00
_cell.angle_beta   90.00
_cell.angle_gamma   90.00
#
_symmetry.space_group_name_H-M   'P 1'
#
loop_
_entity.id
_entity.type
_entity.pdbx_description
1 polymer ?
#
loop_
_entity_poly.entity_id
_entity_poly.type
_entity_poly.pdbx_seq_one_letter_code
_entity_poly.pdbx_strand_id
1 'polypeptide(L)'
;MPPSTAADPDPLDRRTCYALLAGAPIGRLVFTEGALPAIEPVRFHLDGDDVVVQVGSTPELPPADRLGVVAFQADEYDETRQTGWCVVTIGRSTADEHGLRIRPEIVRGRRIGPLLTPVPQDTAVG
;
A
#
# COMPACT_ATOMS: atom_id res chain seq x y z
N MET A 1 15.54 13.81 -29.44
CA MET A 1 14.88 12.97 -28.41
C MET A 1 15.60 13.21 -27.10
N PRO A 2 14.92 13.54 -25.99
CA PRO A 2 15.59 13.50 -24.69
C PRO A 2 15.90 12.03 -24.33
N PRO A 3 16.97 11.75 -23.57
CA PRO A 3 17.33 10.40 -23.16
C PRO A 3 16.24 9.80 -22.27
N SER A 4 15.93 8.53 -22.52
CA SER A 4 14.94 7.72 -21.80
C SER A 4 15.15 7.86 -20.30
N THR A 5 14.19 8.52 -19.64
CA THR A 5 14.04 8.58 -18.18
C THR A 5 14.15 7.16 -17.65
N ALA A 6 14.90 6.98 -16.56
CA ALA A 6 15.04 5.69 -15.88
C ALA A 6 13.66 5.02 -15.80
N ALA A 7 13.55 3.85 -16.42
CA ALA A 7 12.27 3.18 -16.60
C ALA A 7 11.59 3.06 -15.24
N ASP A 8 10.43 3.72 -15.11
CA ASP A 8 9.52 3.48 -14.00
C ASP A 8 9.29 1.97 -14.01
N PRO A 9 9.68 1.23 -12.95
CA PRO A 9 9.61 -0.21 -12.98
C PRO A 9 8.16 -0.62 -13.20
N ASP A 10 7.93 -1.48 -14.21
CA ASP A 10 6.61 -1.78 -14.76
C ASP A 10 5.53 -1.91 -13.68
N PRO A 11 4.34 -1.31 -13.89
CA PRO A 11 3.26 -1.38 -12.92
C PRO A 11 2.96 -2.84 -12.58
N LEU A 12 2.89 -3.13 -11.28
CA LEU A 12 2.66 -4.49 -10.81
C LEU A 12 1.28 -4.96 -11.28
N ASP A 13 1.23 -6.09 -11.97
CA ASP A 13 -0.05 -6.70 -12.33
C ASP A 13 -0.84 -7.08 -11.06
N ARG A 14 -2.15 -7.23 -11.21
CA ARG A 14 -3.06 -7.52 -10.08
C ARG A 14 -2.63 -8.78 -9.32
N ARG A 15 -2.28 -9.84 -10.04
CA ARG A 15 -1.85 -11.13 -9.46
C ARG A 15 -0.60 -10.98 -8.60
N THR A 16 0.38 -10.22 -9.08
CA THR A 16 1.63 -9.93 -8.36
C THR A 16 1.34 -9.08 -7.13
N CYS A 17 0.43 -8.10 -7.22
CA CYS A 17 0.01 -7.33 -6.06
C CYS A 17 -0.53 -8.24 -4.94
N TYR A 18 -1.46 -9.14 -5.26
CA TYR A 18 -2.02 -10.06 -4.26
C TYR A 18 -0.98 -11.05 -3.71
N ALA A 19 -0.06 -11.53 -4.54
CA ALA A 19 1.04 -12.38 -4.08
C ALA A 19 1.95 -11.65 -3.08
N LEU A 20 2.24 -10.36 -3.31
CA LEU A 20 3.02 -9.53 -2.39
C LEU A 20 2.25 -9.25 -1.09
N LEU A 21 0.95 -8.91 -1.20
CA LEU A 21 0.07 -8.74 -0.04
C LEU A 21 0.02 -10.01 0.82
N ALA A 22 -0.07 -11.20 0.21
CA ALA A 22 -0.09 -12.47 0.94
C ALA A 22 1.19 -12.74 1.75
N GLY A 23 2.33 -12.18 1.32
CA GLY A 23 3.62 -12.34 1.99
C GLY A 23 3.91 -11.29 3.06
N ALA A 24 3.18 -10.18 3.07
CA ALA A 24 3.44 -9.09 4.01
C ALA A 24 2.82 -9.36 5.39
N PRO A 25 3.58 -9.23 6.50
CA PRO A 25 3.10 -9.56 7.83
C PRO A 25 2.22 -8.47 8.46
N ILE A 26 2.28 -7.25 7.91
CA ILE A 26 1.61 -6.05 8.42
C ILE A 26 1.25 -5.15 7.24
N GLY A 27 0.16 -4.41 7.39
CA GLY A 27 -0.21 -3.33 6.48
C GLY A 27 -0.66 -2.09 7.24
N ARG A 28 -1.12 -1.09 6.51
CA ARG A 28 -1.60 0.18 7.03
C ARG A 28 -3.02 0.40 6.54
N LEU A 29 -3.96 0.52 7.47
CA LEU A 29 -5.32 0.92 7.19
C LEU A 29 -5.38 2.45 7.20
N VAL A 30 -5.87 3.02 6.12
CA VAL A 30 -6.09 4.46 5.96
C VAL A 30 -7.59 4.69 5.88
N PHE A 31 -8.11 5.50 6.79
CA PHE A 31 -9.53 5.78 6.91
C PHE A 31 -9.78 7.24 7.27
N THR A 32 -11.05 7.64 7.27
CA THR A 32 -11.45 8.99 7.67
C THR A 32 -11.98 8.99 9.10
N GLU A 33 -11.41 9.86 9.93
CA GLU A 33 -11.86 10.13 11.29
C GLU A 33 -12.03 11.64 11.47
N GLY A 34 -13.22 12.09 11.89
CA GLY A 34 -13.46 13.53 12.09
C GLY A 34 -13.21 14.39 10.84
N ALA A 35 -13.44 13.84 9.64
CA ALA A 35 -13.12 14.44 8.34
C ALA A 35 -11.62 14.59 8.00
N LEU A 36 -10.74 13.95 8.78
CA LEU A 36 -9.29 13.91 8.56
C LEU A 36 -8.81 12.50 8.24
N PRO A 37 -7.71 12.33 7.47
CA PRO A 37 -7.13 11.02 7.24
C PRO A 37 -6.40 10.53 8.50
N ALA A 38 -6.74 9.32 8.94
CA ALA A 38 -6.04 8.56 9.97
C ALA A 38 -5.37 7.32 9.35
N ILE A 39 -4.26 6.87 9.93
CA ILE A 39 -3.48 5.73 9.44
C ILE A 39 -3.08 4.85 10.63
N GLU A 40 -3.44 3.57 10.57
CA GLU A 40 -3.15 2.61 11.64
C GLU A 40 -2.43 1.36 11.10
N PRO A 41 -1.33 0.90 11.73
CA PRO A 41 -0.67 -0.35 11.37
C PRO A 41 -1.51 -1.54 11.85
N VAL A 42 -1.82 -2.49 10.96
CA VAL A 42 -2.71 -3.61 11.25
C VAL A 42 -2.16 -4.94 10.74
N ARG A 43 -2.45 -6.01 11.48
CA ARG A 43 -2.27 -7.36 10.95
C ARG A 43 -3.45 -7.71 10.06
N PHE A 44 -3.17 -8.45 9.00
CA PHE A 44 -4.18 -8.82 8.02
C PHE A 44 -3.87 -10.17 7.39
N HIS A 45 -4.84 -10.69 6.68
CA HIS A 45 -4.67 -11.78 5.73
C HIS A 45 -5.60 -11.55 4.53
N LEU A 46 -5.45 -12.37 3.50
CA LEU A 46 -6.34 -12.37 2.33
C LEU A 46 -7.36 -13.51 2.45
N ASP A 47 -8.61 -13.21 2.13
CA ASP A 47 -9.68 -14.19 1.91
C ASP A 47 -10.19 -14.01 0.47
N GLY A 48 -9.65 -14.82 -0.45
CA GLY A 48 -9.78 -14.57 -1.88
C GLY A 48 -9.14 -13.23 -2.26
N ASP A 49 -9.95 -12.32 -2.80
CA ASP A 49 -9.53 -10.96 -3.17
C ASP A 49 -9.79 -9.92 -2.08
N ASP A 50 -10.46 -10.31 -0.98
CA ASP A 50 -10.78 -9.43 0.14
C ASP A 50 -9.60 -9.35 1.12
N VAL A 51 -9.34 -8.17 1.66
CA VAL A 51 -8.36 -7.94 2.75
C VAL A 51 -9.09 -8.00 4.07
N VAL A 52 -8.68 -8.90 4.97
CA VAL A 52 -9.30 -9.08 6.29
C VAL A 52 -8.33 -8.63 7.37
N VAL A 53 -8.66 -7.53 8.03
CA VAL A 53 -7.91 -6.96 9.15
C VAL A 53 -8.32 -7.66 10.45
N GLN A 54 -7.33 -8.16 11.20
CA GLN A 54 -7.57 -8.94 12.40
C GLN A 54 -8.11 -8.08 13.56
N VAL A 55 -9.14 -8.58 14.25
CA VAL A 55 -9.71 -7.96 15.46
C VAL A 55 -8.65 -7.79 16.55
N GLY A 56 -8.64 -6.63 17.20
CA GLY A 56 -7.71 -6.36 18.31
C GLY A 56 -6.28 -6.01 17.87
N SER A 57 -6.00 -5.90 16.56
CA SER A 57 -4.73 -5.39 16.05
C SER A 57 -4.43 -3.96 16.53
N THR A 58 -5.49 -3.18 16.75
CA THR A 58 -5.43 -1.73 17.01
C THR A 58 -6.61 -1.35 17.91
N PRO A 59 -6.37 -0.81 19.11
CA PRO A 59 -7.42 -0.53 20.10
C PRO A 59 -8.38 0.61 19.71
N GLU A 60 -8.08 1.39 18.68
CA GLU A 60 -8.76 2.67 18.38
C GLU A 60 -9.49 2.71 17.03
N LEU A 61 -9.68 1.57 16.35
CA LEU A 61 -10.42 1.61 15.09
C LEU A 61 -11.89 2.00 15.32
N PRO A 62 -12.42 2.96 14.54
CA PRO A 62 -13.85 3.22 14.52
C PRO A 62 -14.62 1.95 14.16
N PRO A 63 -15.88 1.83 14.61
CA PRO A 63 -16.80 0.81 14.12
C PRO A 63 -16.79 0.77 12.58
N ALA A 64 -16.67 -0.43 12.01
CA ALA A 64 -16.48 -0.60 10.56
C ALA A 64 -17.60 0.01 9.70
N ASP A 65 -18.82 0.03 10.23
CA ASP A 65 -20.00 0.66 9.62
C ASP A 65 -19.83 2.17 9.42
N ARG A 66 -18.89 2.81 10.13
CA ARG A 66 -18.54 4.23 9.98
C ARG A 66 -17.37 4.49 9.03
N LEU A 67 -16.61 3.47 8.66
CA LEU A 67 -15.41 3.62 7.84
C LEU A 67 -15.76 3.81 6.35
N GLY A 68 -16.82 3.15 5.86
CA GLY A 68 -17.29 3.29 4.49
C GLY A 68 -16.23 2.84 3.47
N VAL A 69 -15.57 3.79 2.80
CA VAL A 69 -14.47 3.54 1.87
C VAL A 69 -13.13 3.78 2.57
N VAL A 70 -12.27 2.77 2.53
CA VAL A 70 -10.94 2.81 3.14
C VAL A 70 -9.88 2.52 2.09
N ALA A 71 -8.66 2.98 2.37
CA ALA A 71 -7.48 2.48 1.69
C ALA A 71 -6.71 1.54 2.63
N PHE A 72 -6.09 0.52 2.04
CA PHE A 72 -5.18 -0.37 2.74
C PHE A 72 -3.90 -0.46 1.94
N GLN A 73 -2.77 -0.51 2.65
CA GLN A 73 -1.47 -0.47 2.03
C GLN A 73 -0.51 -1.46 2.70
N ALA A 74 0.26 -2.19 1.91
CA ALA A 74 1.42 -2.92 2.40
C ALA A 74 2.62 -2.66 1.48
N ASP A 75 3.82 -2.70 2.05
CA ASP A 75 5.08 -2.46 1.34
C ASP A 75 6.20 -3.27 1.98
N GLU A 76 7.29 -3.34 1.23
CA GLU A 76 8.58 -3.80 1.71
C GLU A 76 9.65 -2.99 0.99
N TYR A 77 10.70 -2.63 1.71
CA TYR A 77 11.83 -1.92 1.15
C TYR A 77 13.14 -2.49 1.69
N ASP A 78 13.99 -2.96 0.79
CA ASP A 78 15.35 -3.38 1.07
C ASP A 78 16.26 -2.15 0.99
N GLU A 79 16.72 -1.67 2.15
CA GLU A 79 17.60 -0.51 2.26
C GLU A 79 18.96 -0.72 1.59
N THR A 80 19.47 -1.95 1.57
CA THR A 80 20.79 -2.27 0.99
C THR A 80 20.73 -2.23 -0.53
N ARG A 81 19.68 -2.82 -1.11
CA ARG A 81 19.46 -2.83 -2.56
C ARG A 81 18.78 -1.56 -3.05
N GLN A 82 18.26 -0.75 -2.14
CA GLN A 82 17.41 0.41 -2.42
C GLN A 82 16.22 0.06 -3.33
N THR A 83 15.67 -1.15 -3.14
CA THR A 83 14.56 -1.64 -3.96
C THR A 83 13.43 -2.09 -3.08
N GLY A 84 12.21 -1.97 -3.57
CA GLY A 84 11.05 -2.40 -2.82
C GLY A 84 9.81 -2.51 -3.68
N TRP A 85 8.69 -2.65 -3.00
CA TRP A 85 7.38 -2.64 -3.60
C TRP A 85 6.39 -1.98 -2.65
N CYS A 86 5.32 -1.43 -3.22
CA CYS A 86 4.19 -0.91 -2.46
C CYS A 86 2.92 -1.30 -3.19
N VAL A 87 1.96 -1.89 -2.48
CA VAL A 87 0.62 -2.16 -2.97
C VAL A 87 -0.37 -1.36 -2.15
N VAL A 88 -1.23 -0.62 -2.84
CA VAL A 88 -2.36 0.12 -2.27
C VAL A 88 -3.64 -0.45 -2.84
N THR A 89 -4.59 -0.76 -1.97
CA THR A 89 -5.95 -1.14 -2.31
C THR A 89 -6.92 -0.10 -1.79
N ILE A 90 -7.98 0.21 -2.54
CA ILE A 90 -9.07 1.07 -2.08
C ILE A 90 -10.36 0.30 -2.28
N GLY A 91 -11.21 0.29 -1.25
CA GLY A 91 -12.39 -0.56 -1.24
C GLY A 91 -13.39 -0.21 -0.16
N ARG A 92 -14.56 -0.81 -0.28
CA ARG A 92 -15.60 -0.75 0.76
C ARG A 92 -15.20 -1.64 1.92
N SER A 93 -15.49 -1.16 3.12
CA SER A 93 -15.26 -1.88 4.35
C SER A 93 -16.56 -2.35 5.00
N THR A 94 -16.52 -3.52 5.62
CA THR A 94 -17.62 -4.13 6.37
C THR A 94 -17.07 -4.84 7.60
N ALA A 95 -17.78 -4.81 8.73
CA ALA A 95 -17.45 -5.66 9.87
C ALA A 95 -18.19 -7.00 9.78
N ASP A 96 -17.48 -8.06 10.16
CA ASP A 96 -18.07 -9.34 10.53
C ASP A 96 -17.42 -9.85 11.85
N GLU A 97 -17.73 -11.08 12.25
CA GLU A 97 -17.19 -11.70 13.47
C GLU A 97 -15.66 -11.94 13.42
N HIS A 98 -15.04 -11.95 12.23
CA HIS A 98 -13.62 -12.16 12.01
C HIS A 98 -12.82 -10.85 11.94
N GLY A 99 -13.50 -9.72 11.77
CA GLY A 99 -12.92 -8.38 11.85
C GLY A 99 -13.40 -7.43 10.77
N LEU A 100 -12.51 -6.54 10.35
CA LEU A 100 -12.79 -5.57 9.29
C LEU A 100 -12.39 -6.17 7.95
N ARG A 101 -13.39 -6.43 7.10
CA ARG A 101 -13.21 -6.91 5.73
C ARG A 101 -13.26 -5.73 4.77
N ILE A 102 -12.29 -5.69 3.87
CA ILE A 102 -12.18 -4.68 2.81
C ILE A 102 -12.29 -5.41 1.48
N ARG A 103 -13.23 -5.02 0.64
CA ARG A 103 -13.34 -5.50 -0.74
C ARG A 103 -12.67 -4.52 -1.69
N PRO A 104 -11.47 -4.81 -2.22
CA PRO A 104 -10.76 -3.90 -3.11
C PRO A 104 -11.52 -3.67 -4.42
N GLU A 105 -11.90 -2.42 -4.67
CA GLU A 105 -12.40 -1.97 -5.98
C GLU A 105 -11.24 -1.47 -6.86
N ILE A 106 -10.20 -0.92 -6.22
CA ILE A 106 -8.97 -0.45 -6.87
C ILE A 106 -7.79 -1.19 -6.25
N VAL A 107 -6.89 -1.68 -7.09
CA VAL A 107 -5.60 -2.26 -6.68
C VAL A 107 -4.52 -1.61 -7.51
N ARG A 108 -3.52 -1.02 -6.84
CA ARG A 108 -2.38 -0.34 -7.47
C ARG A 108 -1.11 -0.84 -6.82
N GLY A 109 -0.25 -1.48 -7.59
CA GLY A 109 1.09 -1.83 -7.15
C GLY A 109 2.15 -1.04 -7.90
N ARG A 110 3.21 -0.67 -7.17
CA ARG A 110 4.37 0.04 -7.67
C ARG A 110 5.63 -0.67 -7.20
N ARG A 111 6.59 -0.81 -8.10
CA ARG A 111 7.96 -1.18 -7.76
C ARG A 111 8.72 0.08 -7.35
N ILE A 112 9.59 -0.05 -6.36
CA ILE A 112 10.50 1.02 -5.94
C ILE A 112 11.88 0.59 -6.42
N GLY A 113 12.44 1.38 -7.34
CA GLY A 113 13.81 1.20 -7.82
C GLY A 113 14.82 1.96 -6.96
N PRO A 114 16.12 1.74 -7.20
CA PRO A 114 17.17 2.50 -6.53
C PRO A 114 16.95 4.00 -6.72
N LEU A 115 17.25 4.78 -5.68
CA LEU A 115 17.34 6.23 -5.79
C LEU A 115 18.24 6.54 -7.00
N LEU A 116 17.69 7.23 -7.99
CA LEU A 116 18.51 7.74 -9.08
C LEU A 116 19.56 8.64 -8.45
N THR A 117 20.82 8.36 -8.71
CA THR A 117 21.88 9.31 -8.38
C THR A 117 21.50 10.64 -9.03
N PRO A 118 21.50 11.76 -8.28
CA PRO A 118 21.31 13.07 -8.87
C PRO A 118 22.28 13.18 -10.06
N VAL A 119 21.77 13.42 -11.26
CA VAL A 119 22.62 13.75 -12.40
C VAL A 119 23.45 14.95 -11.95
N PRO A 120 24.79 14.87 -11.93
CA PRO A 120 25.62 16.03 -11.63
C PRO A 120 25.17 17.14 -12.58
N GLN A 121 24.66 18.24 -12.03
CA GLN A 121 24.42 19.44 -12.82
C GLN A 121 25.80 19.85 -13.32
N ASP A 122 26.03 19.67 -14.62
CA ASP A 122 27.29 20.02 -15.25
C ASP A 122 27.59 21.47 -14.88
N THR A 123 28.71 21.68 -14.20
CA THR A 123 29.14 23.00 -13.76
C THR A 123 29.57 23.74 -15.02
N ALA A 124 28.60 24.37 -15.69
CA ALA A 124 28.88 25.30 -16.76
C ALA A 124 29.52 26.55 -16.15
N VAL A 125 30.85 26.54 -16.18
CA VAL A 125 31.75 27.66 -15.91
C VAL A 125 31.38 28.85 -16.80
N GLY A 126 31.43 30.05 -16.21
CA GLY A 126 31.46 31.34 -16.88
C GLY A 126 31.89 32.43 -15.91
#